data_AF-A0A7W0N9P6-F1
#
_entry.id   AF-A0A7W0N9P6-F1
#
_cell.length_a   1.000
_cell.length_b   1.000
_cell.length_c   1.000
_cell.angle_alpha   90.00
_cell.angle_beta   90.00
_cell.angle_gamma   90.00
#
_symmetry.space_group_name_H-M   'P 1'
#
loop_
_entity.id
_entity.type
_entity.pdbx_description
1 polymer ?
#
loop_
_entity_poly.entity_id
_entity_poly.type
_entity_poly.pdbx_seq_one_letter_code
_entity_poly.pdbx_strand_id
1 'polypeptide(L)' 'MTATVRDIGEFGLLAALRAALPPAVAASDRLILGIGDDAAVWRPHPGERVVITTDSLTEGIHFNLAWTDWT' A
#
# COMPACT_ATOMS: atom_id res chain seq x y z
N MET A 1 -5.80 26.36 1.50
CA MET A 1 -4.47 25.82 1.80
C MET A 1 -4.49 24.34 1.50
N THR A 2 -3.53 23.83 0.72
CA THR A 2 -3.34 22.39 0.52
C THR A 2 -2.54 21.83 1.70
N ALA A 3 -3.06 20.80 2.35
CA ALA A 3 -2.34 20.10 3.41
C ALA A 3 -1.16 19.31 2.83
N THR A 4 -0.03 19.28 3.55
CA THR A 4 1.12 18.43 3.20
C THR A 4 0.96 17.04 3.80
N VAL A 5 1.77 16.08 3.34
CA VAL A 5 1.83 14.72 3.94
C VAL A 5 2.15 14.79 5.43
N ARG A 6 3.01 15.73 5.85
CA ARG A 6 3.38 15.92 7.25
C ARG A 6 2.18 16.32 8.12
N ASP A 7 1.24 17.08 7.57
CA ASP A 7 0.09 17.59 8.32
C ASP A 7 -0.99 16.52 8.53
N ILE A 8 -1.13 15.58 7.57
CA ILE A 8 -2.18 14.55 7.59
C ILE A 8 -1.72 13.21 8.16
N GLY A 9 -0.41 12.98 8.23
CA GLY A 9 0.17 11.72 8.68
C GLY A 9 -0.18 10.53 7.80
N GLU A 10 0.23 9.34 8.23
CA GLU A 10 0.08 8.10 7.47
C GLU A 10 -1.39 7.73 7.21
N PHE A 11 -2.21 7.68 8.27
CA PHE A 11 -3.61 7.31 8.13
C PHE A 11 -4.41 8.30 7.29
N GLY A 12 -4.10 9.60 7.38
CA GLY A 12 -4.70 10.62 6.53
C GLY A 12 -4.31 10.45 5.07
N LEU A 13 -3.05 10.11 4.80
CA LEU A 13 -2.57 9.81 3.45
C LEU A 13 -3.25 8.54 2.88
N LEU A 14 -3.37 7.46 3.67
CA LEU A 14 -4.08 6.24 3.26
C LEU A 14 -5.55 6.52 2.91
N ALA A 15 -6.23 7.33 3.72
CA ALA A 15 -7.61 7.75 3.43
C ALA A 15 -7.69 8.56 2.13
N ALA A 16 -6.74 9.48 1.90
CA ALA A 16 -6.68 10.27 0.67
C ALA A 16 -6.42 9.39 -0.57
N LEU A 17 -5.51 8.41 -0.48
CA LEU A 17 -5.24 7.46 -1.55
C LEU A 17 -6.47 6.60 -1.86
N ARG A 18 -7.16 6.10 -0.82
CA ARG A 18 -8.42 5.36 -0.99
C ARG A 18 -9.49 6.19 -1.69
N ALA A 19 -9.62 7.48 -1.35
CA ALA A 19 -10.57 8.39 -1.98
C ALA A 19 -10.18 8.77 -3.42
N ALA A 20 -8.89 8.76 -3.75
CA ALA A 20 -8.39 9.05 -5.09
C ALA A 20 -8.54 7.88 -6.08
N LEU A 21 -8.80 6.66 -5.60
CA LEU A 21 -9.03 5.51 -6.49
C LEU A 21 -10.30 5.73 -7.35
N PRO A 22 -10.24 5.42 -8.66
CA PRO A 22 -11.43 5.49 -9.51
C PRO A 22 -12.54 4.59 -8.96
N PRO A 23 -13.81 5.04 -8.92
CA PRO A 23 -14.92 4.23 -8.41
C PRO A 23 -15.04 2.85 -9.08
N ALA A 24 -14.74 2.78 -10.39
CA ALA A 24 -14.74 1.53 -11.14
C ALA A 24 -13.69 0.51 -10.66
N VAL A 25 -12.55 0.98 -10.14
CA VAL A 25 -11.51 0.12 -9.55
C VAL A 25 -11.95 -0.34 -8.17
N ALA A 26 -12.43 0.59 -7.34
CA ALA A 26 -12.89 0.28 -5.98
C ALA A 26 -14.10 -0.67 -5.95
N ALA A 27 -14.96 -0.61 -6.98
CA ALA A 27 -16.13 -1.47 -7.13
C ALA A 27 -15.89 -2.71 -8.00
N SER A 28 -14.65 -2.97 -8.43
CA SER A 28 -14.35 -4.12 -9.28
C SER A 28 -14.59 -5.44 -8.53
N ASP A 29 -15.31 -6.36 -9.16
CA ASP A 29 -15.51 -7.72 -8.66
C ASP A 29 -14.21 -8.54 -8.62
N ARG A 30 -13.16 -8.06 -9.28
CA ARG A 30 -11.82 -8.65 -9.23
C ARG A 30 -11.03 -8.20 -8.00
N LEU A 31 -11.39 -7.07 -7.38
CA LEU A 31 -10.80 -6.62 -6.12
C LEU A 31 -11.61 -7.21 -4.96
N ILE A 32 -11.15 -8.33 -4.41
CA ILE A 32 -11.83 -9.01 -3.29
C ILE A 32 -11.59 -8.23 -1.99
N LEU A 33 -10.38 -7.75 -1.77
CA LEU A 33 -9.99 -6.94 -0.62
C LEU A 33 -9.07 -5.81 -1.10
N GLY A 34 -9.50 -4.56 -0.86
CA GLY A 34 -8.75 -3.35 -1.22
C GLY A 34 -7.98 -2.75 -0.04
N ILE A 35 -7.65 -1.46 -0.13
CA ILE A 35 -6.91 -0.71 0.90
C ILE A 35 -7.60 -0.81 2.28
N GLY A 36 -6.84 -1.19 3.31
CA GLY A 36 -7.29 -1.19 4.70
C GLY A 36 -6.83 -2.38 5.55
N ASP A 37 -6.01 -3.27 5.01
CA ASP A 37 -5.46 -4.46 5.68
C ASP A 37 -3.97 -4.63 5.27
N ASP A 38 -3.28 -5.64 5.79
CA ASP A 38 -1.85 -5.91 5.55
C ASP A 38 -1.50 -6.23 4.08
N ALA A 39 -2.51 -6.62 3.29
CA ALA A 39 -2.39 -6.96 1.88
C ALA A 39 -3.72 -6.77 1.13
N ALA A 40 -3.63 -6.61 -0.19
CA ALA A 40 -4.78 -6.68 -1.08
C ALA A 40 -5.03 -8.11 -1.56
N VAL A 41 -6.30 -8.46 -1.82
CA VAL A 41 -6.67 -9.72 -2.46
C VAL A 41 -7.28 -9.44 -3.83
N TRP A 42 -6.61 -9.91 -4.87
CA TRP A 42 -6.98 -9.74 -6.27
C TRP A 42 -7.38 -11.06 -6.91
N ARG A 43 -8.38 -11.04 -7.78
CA ARG A 43 -8.87 -12.17 -8.55
C ARG A 43 -8.69 -11.89 -10.05
N PRO A 44 -7.53 -12.28 -10.63
CA PRO A 44 -7.29 -12.06 -12.06
C PRO A 44 -8.19 -12.94 -12.93
N HIS A 45 -8.44 -14.19 -12.50
CA HIS A 45 -9.29 -15.16 -13.18
C HIS A 45 -10.26 -15.86 -12.20
N PRO A 46 -11.40 -16.40 -12.68
CA PRO A 46 -12.30 -17.19 -11.85
C PRO A 46 -11.58 -18.37 -11.19
N GLY A 47 -11.79 -18.57 -9.89
CA GLY A 47 -11.15 -19.65 -9.13
C GLY A 47 -9.78 -19.30 -8.56
N GLU A 48 -9.20 -18.16 -8.92
CA GLU A 48 -7.89 -17.72 -8.41
C GLU A 48 -8.01 -16.60 -7.37
N ARG A 49 -7.04 -16.56 -6.45
CA ARG A 49 -6.84 -15.45 -5.51
C ARG A 49 -5.35 -15.18 -5.38
N VAL A 50 -4.95 -13.94 -5.64
CA VAL A 50 -3.59 -13.46 -5.48
C VAL A 50 -3.59 -12.48 -4.32
N VAL A 51 -2.74 -12.75 -3.33
CA VAL A 51 -2.50 -11.83 -2.22
C VAL A 51 -1.29 -10.97 -2.58
N ILE A 52 -1.45 -9.65 -2.54
CA ILE A 52 -0.43 -8.68 -2.96
C ILE A 52 -0.17 -7.75 -1.78
N THR A 53 1.08 -7.71 -1.35
CA THR A 53 1.57 -6.71 -0.39
C THR A 53 2.87 -6.13 -0.90
N THR A 54 3.24 -4.98 -0.37
CA THR A 54 4.51 -4.33 -0.65
C THR A 54 4.98 -3.59 0.58
N ASP A 55 6.27 -3.73 0.87
CA ASP A 55 6.97 -2.96 1.88
C ASP A 55 8.22 -2.33 1.26
N SER A 56 8.76 -1.32 1.92
CA SER A 56 10.00 -0.67 1.50
C SER A 56 10.96 -0.54 2.68
N LEU A 57 12.24 -0.75 2.42
CA LEU A 57 13.32 -0.48 3.36
C LEU A 57 14.16 0.68 2.81
N THR A 58 14.47 1.63 3.68
CA THR A 58 15.14 2.88 3.32
C THR A 58 16.31 3.07 4.25
N GLU A 59 17.50 3.31 3.69
CA GLU A 59 18.70 3.55 4.48
C GLU A 59 18.51 4.79 5.38
N GLY A 60 18.98 4.71 6.62
CA GLY A 60 18.83 5.75 7.64
C GLY A 60 17.48 5.77 8.35
N ILE A 61 16.49 5.00 7.88
CA ILE A 61 15.18 4.83 8.53
C ILE A 61 15.03 3.38 9.02
N HIS A 62 15.13 2.43 8.10
CA HIS A 62 14.88 1.01 8.35
C HIS A 62 16.18 0.22 8.50
N PHE A 63 17.24 0.62 7.80
CA PHE A 63 18.54 -0.03 7.87
C PHE A 63 19.72 0.94 7.76
N ASN A 64 20.92 0.47 8.08
CA ASN A 64 22.18 1.16 7.78
C ASN A 64 23.14 0.19 7.08
N LEU A 65 23.87 0.65 6.06
CA LEU A 65 24.83 -0.19 5.33
C LEU A 65 25.99 -0.69 6.20
N ALA A 66 26.25 -0.09 7.36
CA ALA A 66 27.26 -0.55 8.32
C ALA A 66 26.76 -1.66 9.26
N TRP A 67 25.48 -2.02 9.25
CA TRP A 67 24.94 -3.07 10.13
C TRP A 67 25.28 -4.49 9.66
N THR A 68 25.55 -4.66 8.38
CA THR A 68 25.99 -5.94 7.81
C THR A 68 27.13 -5.66 6.84
N ASP A 69 28.18 -6.46 6.91
CA ASP A 69 29.22 -6.49 5.89
C ASP A 69 28.96 -7.64 4.91
N TRP A 70 29.79 -7.72 3.87
CA TRP A 70 29.73 -8.78 2.86
C TRP A 70 30.52 -10.03 3.27
N THR A 71 31.06 -10.07 4.49
CA THR A 71 31.95 -11.13 5.00
C THR A 71 31.21 -12.09 5.91
#